data_AF-A0A2A9EXI1-F1
#
_entry.id   AF-A0A2A9EXI1-F1
#
_cell.length_a   1.000
_cell.length_b   1.000
_cell.length_c   1.000
_cell.angle_alpha   90.00
_cell.angle_beta   90.00
_cell.angle_gamma   90.00
#
_symmetry.space_group_name_H-M   'P 1'
#
loop_
_entity.id
_entity.type
_entity.pdbx_description
1 polymer ?
#
loop_
_entity_poly.entity_id
_entity_poly.type
_entity_poly.pdbx_seq_one_letter_code
_entity_poly.pdbx_strand_id
1 'polypeptide(L)'
;MTAVAEVQASLTVTAIREDDVGTRILELCAHVEGYARRRLSTAGTSTVLRDELGDLASAAGEIAGDVVEILWTQRDRWTGQCAEDQRRWTFGIARNLVARRVKTARATYIHRSETLPLLDEPAVPNAADPRLTALAALRLLVESRLGDAAWATIAEAIRRNHSPGLRADVAAALDAIASGRTPSTRAIVRRCHIDWRPWALARLDAGQQLQPTTAAELGLFTTLVEATSTLAVWWVEQRSAFGQQFGPGALATSGLVDHLGRTSAARAEAATGLLAWITRNHCGVRQAVDSAHGATARTGCPAPKVSGAVPSFR
;
A
#
# COMPACT_ATOMS: atom_id res chain seq x y z
N MET A 1 0.75 60.93 -31.44
CA MET A 1 0.90 59.46 -31.51
C MET A 1 1.66 58.98 -30.27
N THR A 2 1.10 59.15 -29.07
CA THR A 2 1.86 59.04 -27.81
C THR A 2 1.02 58.51 -26.64
N ALA A 3 -0.07 57.81 -26.91
CA ALA A 3 -0.95 57.23 -25.87
C ALA A 3 -0.98 55.69 -25.89
N VAL A 4 -0.37 55.05 -26.88
CA VAL A 4 -0.37 53.57 -27.02
C VAL A 4 0.83 52.93 -26.31
N ALA A 5 1.92 53.67 -26.13
CA ALA A 5 3.13 53.16 -25.46
C ALA A 5 2.98 53.03 -23.92
N GLU A 6 2.15 53.87 -23.28
CA GLU A 6 1.93 53.81 -21.83
C GLU A 6 1.03 52.64 -21.39
N VAL A 7 0.13 52.17 -22.28
CA VAL A 7 -0.73 51.01 -21.98
C VAL A 7 0.05 49.69 -22.10
N GLN A 8 1.08 49.62 -22.94
CA GLN A 8 1.98 48.45 -23.01
C GLN A 8 2.98 48.38 -21.82
N ALA A 9 3.31 49.52 -21.21
CA ALA A 9 4.13 49.55 -19.99
C ALA A 9 3.36 49.13 -18.72
N SER A 10 2.03 49.34 -18.68
CA SER A 10 1.18 48.85 -17.57
C SER A 10 0.82 47.36 -17.68
N LEU A 11 1.00 46.74 -18.85
CA LEU A 11 0.78 45.30 -19.06
C LEU A 11 2.06 44.46 -18.91
N THR A 12 3.22 45.09 -18.68
CA THR A 12 4.49 44.40 -18.42
C THR A 12 4.72 44.05 -16.95
N VAL A 13 3.72 44.31 -16.09
CA VAL A 13 3.73 43.93 -14.66
C VAL A 13 3.22 42.49 -14.44
N THR A 14 2.63 41.85 -15.44
CA THR A 14 1.93 40.56 -15.28
C THR A 14 2.58 39.40 -16.03
N ALA A 15 3.91 39.39 -16.05
CA ALA A 15 4.69 38.19 -16.30
C ALA A 15 5.80 38.09 -15.23
N ILE A 16 5.41 38.12 -13.95
CA ILE A 16 6.15 37.33 -12.97
C ILE A 16 6.09 35.91 -13.53
N ARG A 17 7.19 35.41 -14.10
CA ARG A 17 7.23 34.08 -14.70
C ARG A 17 6.73 33.10 -13.64
N GLU A 18 5.85 32.16 -13.98
CA GLU A 18 5.37 31.16 -13.02
C GLU A 18 6.53 30.45 -12.28
N ASP A 19 7.70 30.40 -12.93
CA ASP A 19 8.99 29.94 -12.39
C ASP A 19 9.48 30.74 -11.16
N ASP A 20 9.27 32.06 -11.12
CA ASP A 20 9.69 32.93 -10.02
C ASP A 20 8.81 32.72 -8.78
N VAL A 21 7.50 32.49 -8.99
CA VAL A 21 6.54 32.19 -7.91
C VAL A 21 6.85 30.84 -7.28
N GLY A 22 7.10 29.81 -8.09
CA GLY A 22 7.50 28.49 -7.61
C GLY A 22 8.80 28.53 -6.82
N THR A 23 9.81 29.24 -7.32
CA THR A 23 11.10 29.42 -6.64
C THR A 23 10.91 30.09 -5.28
N ARG A 24 10.15 31.18 -5.24
CA ARG A 24 9.84 31.92 -4.00
C ARG A 24 9.13 31.05 -2.95
N ILE A 25 8.17 30.23 -3.38
CA ILE A 25 7.45 29.30 -2.50
C ILE A 25 8.43 28.28 -1.91
N LEU A 26 9.29 27.68 -2.73
CA LEU A 26 10.27 26.68 -2.28
C LEU A 26 11.28 27.27 -1.30
N GLU A 27 11.81 28.47 -1.57
CA GLU A 27 12.71 29.19 -0.65
C GLU A 27 12.06 29.42 0.71
N LEU A 28 10.82 29.92 0.74
CA LEU A 28 10.08 30.12 1.98
C LEU A 28 9.79 28.80 2.70
N CYS A 29 9.56 27.72 1.97
CA CYS A 29 9.28 26.40 2.55
C CYS A 29 10.51 25.80 3.23
N ALA A 30 11.73 26.01 2.70
CA ALA A 30 12.96 25.64 3.40
C ALA A 30 13.07 26.33 4.78
N HIS A 31 12.67 27.60 4.86
CA HIS A 31 12.62 28.33 6.14
C HIS A 31 11.50 27.83 7.07
N VAL A 32 10.35 27.44 6.50
CA VAL A 32 9.23 26.85 7.24
C VAL A 32 9.62 25.53 7.87
N GLU A 33 10.35 24.67 7.17
CA GLU A 33 10.79 23.37 7.70
C GLU A 33 11.64 23.56 8.97
N GLY A 34 12.63 24.46 8.93
CA GLY A 34 13.45 24.79 10.10
C GLY A 34 12.64 25.41 11.25
N TYR A 35 11.59 26.18 10.95
CA TYR A 35 10.66 26.70 11.94
C TYR A 35 9.78 25.59 12.55
N ALA A 36 9.17 24.74 11.73
CA ALA A 36 8.32 23.65 12.15
C ALA A 36 9.09 22.67 13.03
N ARG A 37 10.31 22.27 12.63
CA ARG A 37 11.17 21.37 13.40
C ARG A 37 11.48 21.93 14.80
N ARG A 38 11.86 23.22 14.89
CA ARG A 38 12.09 23.88 16.19
C ARG A 38 10.84 23.89 17.06
N ARG A 39 9.68 24.23 16.49
CA ARG A 39 8.42 24.33 17.24
C ARG A 39 7.90 22.96 17.69
N LEU A 40 8.02 21.93 16.85
CA LEU A 40 7.67 20.56 17.21
C LEU A 40 8.60 20.00 18.30
N SER A 41 9.90 20.28 18.23
CA SER A 41 10.86 19.92 19.28
C SER A 41 10.50 20.57 20.62
N THR A 42 10.17 21.86 20.64
CA THR A 42 9.72 22.55 21.87
C THR A 42 8.38 22.02 22.38
N ALA A 43 7.49 21.56 21.49
CA ALA A 43 6.22 20.97 21.89
C ALA A 43 6.38 19.55 22.46
N GLY A 44 7.31 18.74 21.94
CA GLY A 44 7.60 17.36 22.34
C GLY A 44 8.57 17.24 23.53
N THR A 45 8.44 18.09 24.54
CA THR A 45 9.27 18.04 25.76
C THR A 45 8.97 16.80 26.61
N SER A 46 7.72 16.33 26.62
CA SER A 46 7.34 15.02 27.17
C SER A 46 7.78 13.90 26.22
N THR A 47 8.40 12.85 26.76
CA THR A 47 8.81 11.64 26.02
C THR A 47 7.65 11.01 25.26
N VAL A 48 6.47 10.92 25.89
CA VAL A 48 5.28 10.34 25.28
C VAL A 48 4.72 11.22 24.16
N LEU A 49 4.78 12.54 24.32
CA LEU A 49 4.36 13.46 23.26
C LEU A 49 5.35 13.45 22.08
N ARG A 50 6.63 13.18 22.34
CA ARG A 50 7.65 12.95 21.30
C ARG A 50 7.36 11.68 20.51
N ASP A 51 6.96 10.60 21.19
CA ASP A 51 6.56 9.36 20.54
C ASP A 51 5.33 9.56 19.62
N GLU A 52 4.33 10.35 20.05
CA GLU A 52 3.16 10.66 19.21
C GLU A 52 3.47 11.61 18.04
N LEU A 53 4.50 12.46 18.17
CA LEU A 53 4.93 13.33 17.10
C LEU A 53 5.79 12.60 16.05
N GLY A 54 6.38 11.46 16.41
CA GLY A 54 7.22 10.64 15.54
C GLY A 54 8.58 11.29 15.24
N ASP A 55 9.16 10.94 14.09
CA ASP A 55 10.38 11.60 13.61
C ASP A 55 10.10 13.08 13.30
N LEU A 56 10.79 13.96 14.03
CA LEU A 56 10.64 15.41 13.90
C LEU A 56 11.07 15.93 12.52
N ALA A 57 11.99 15.24 11.84
CA ALA A 57 12.41 15.62 10.49
C ALA A 57 11.28 15.32 9.49
N SER A 58 10.75 14.09 9.49
CA SER A 58 9.57 13.72 8.69
C SER A 58 8.37 14.62 8.98
N ALA A 59 8.03 14.84 10.25
CA ALA A 59 6.88 15.67 10.64
C ALA A 59 7.04 17.15 10.22
N ALA A 60 8.27 17.69 10.24
CA ALA A 60 8.54 19.03 9.73
C ALA A 60 8.46 19.10 8.19
N GLY A 61 8.93 18.06 7.50
CA GLY A 61 8.84 17.93 6.05
C GLY A 61 7.39 17.84 5.56
N GLU A 62 6.54 17.07 6.24
CA GLU A 62 5.09 17.01 5.96
C GLU A 62 4.43 18.38 6.12
N ILE A 63 4.73 19.10 7.20
CA ILE A 63 4.20 20.46 7.40
C ILE A 63 4.69 21.42 6.30
N ALA A 64 5.95 21.31 5.87
CA ALA A 64 6.46 22.13 4.77
C ALA A 64 5.73 21.79 3.46
N GLY A 65 5.48 20.51 3.18
CA GLY A 65 4.69 20.06 2.03
C GLY A 65 3.26 20.60 2.05
N ASP A 66 2.55 20.51 3.18
CA ASP A 66 1.21 21.08 3.35
C ASP A 66 1.19 22.60 3.14
N VAL A 67 2.25 23.30 3.58
CA VAL A 67 2.39 24.74 3.33
C VAL A 67 2.56 25.01 1.84
N VAL A 68 3.42 24.27 1.13
CA VAL A 68 3.55 24.40 -0.34
C VAL A 68 2.20 24.23 -1.02
N GLU A 69 1.45 23.18 -0.66
CA GLU A 69 0.14 22.89 -1.26
C GLU A 69 -0.86 24.03 -1.03
N ILE A 70 -0.92 24.58 0.19
CA ILE A 70 -1.81 25.69 0.52
C ILE A 70 -1.39 26.96 -0.23
N LEU A 71 -0.09 27.26 -0.29
CA LEU A 71 0.41 28.43 -1.02
C LEU A 71 0.12 28.32 -2.51
N TRP A 72 0.28 27.12 -3.10
CA TRP A 72 -0.04 26.87 -4.50
C TRP A 72 -1.54 27.01 -4.79
N THR A 73 -2.38 26.44 -3.92
CA THR A 73 -3.84 26.53 -4.03
C THR A 73 -4.34 27.96 -3.90
N GLN A 74 -3.67 28.79 -3.11
CA GLN A 74 -4.02 30.19 -2.88
C GLN A 74 -3.06 31.17 -3.57
N ARG A 75 -2.40 30.73 -4.65
CA ARG A 75 -1.32 31.48 -5.30
C ARG A 75 -1.72 32.90 -5.66
N ASP A 76 -2.89 33.10 -6.27
CA ASP A 76 -3.32 34.41 -6.77
C ASP A 76 -3.54 35.42 -5.63
N ARG A 77 -4.04 34.93 -4.49
CA ARG A 77 -4.22 35.73 -3.27
C ARG A 77 -2.89 36.01 -2.58
N TRP A 78 -1.94 35.10 -2.67
CA TRP A 78 -0.65 35.19 -2.03
C TRP A 78 0.31 36.10 -2.81
N THR A 79 0.39 35.94 -4.13
CA THR A 79 1.26 36.74 -5.02
C THR A 79 0.88 38.22 -5.04
N GLY A 80 -0.41 38.55 -4.85
CA GLY A 80 -0.88 39.93 -4.75
C GLY A 80 -0.46 40.67 -3.47
N GLN A 81 0.18 40.00 -2.51
CA GLN A 81 0.67 40.60 -1.27
C GLN A 81 2.11 41.10 -1.41
N CYS A 82 2.51 42.08 -0.59
CA CYS A 82 3.92 42.47 -0.51
C CYS A 82 4.77 41.35 0.09
N ALA A 83 6.10 41.39 -0.12
CA ALA A 83 7.00 40.32 0.34
C ALA A 83 6.96 40.06 1.86
N GLU A 84 6.76 41.10 2.66
CA GLU A 84 6.64 40.97 4.12
C GLU A 84 5.34 40.25 4.50
N ASP A 85 4.22 40.61 3.89
CA ASP A 85 2.93 39.98 4.12
C ASP A 85 2.90 38.54 3.62
N GLN A 86 3.50 38.26 2.46
CA GLN A 86 3.69 36.91 1.94
C GLN A 86 4.39 36.03 2.98
N ARG A 87 5.51 36.49 3.53
CA ARG A 87 6.26 35.78 4.56
C ARG A 87 5.42 35.61 5.83
N ARG A 88 4.80 36.68 6.32
CA ARG A 88 3.96 36.64 7.53
C ARG A 88 2.81 35.64 7.38
N TRP A 89 2.19 35.62 6.21
CA TRP A 89 1.08 34.73 5.90
C TRP A 89 1.52 33.27 5.82
N THR A 90 2.62 32.98 5.10
CA THR A 90 3.23 31.64 5.03
C THR A 90 3.55 31.08 6.42
N PHE A 91 4.20 31.87 7.28
CA PHE A 91 4.49 31.45 8.66
C PHE A 91 3.23 31.36 9.54
N GLY A 92 2.19 32.14 9.23
CA GLY A 92 0.87 32.01 9.83
C GLY A 92 0.23 30.65 9.56
N ILE A 93 0.30 30.18 8.31
CA ILE A 93 -0.16 28.83 7.91
C ILE A 93 0.67 27.76 8.63
N ALA A 94 2.00 27.83 8.56
CA ALA A 94 2.89 26.89 9.22
C ALA A 94 2.61 26.80 10.74
N ARG A 95 2.42 27.94 11.41
CA ARG A 95 2.07 27.99 12.84
C ARG A 95 0.76 27.26 13.12
N ASN A 96 -0.26 27.44 12.29
CA ASN A 96 -1.56 26.79 12.48
C ASN A 96 -1.47 25.28 12.26
N LEU A 97 -0.72 24.82 11.26
CA LEU A 97 -0.48 23.41 10.99
C LEU A 97 0.28 22.73 12.14
N VAL A 98 1.37 23.36 12.62
CA VAL A 98 2.10 22.90 13.80
C VAL A 98 1.16 22.80 15.01
N ALA A 99 0.36 23.83 15.28
CA ALA A 99 -0.56 23.85 16.41
C ALA A 99 -1.62 22.73 16.31
N ARG A 100 -2.16 22.48 15.11
CA ARG A 100 -3.09 21.37 14.86
C ARG A 100 -2.43 20.03 15.13
N ARG A 101 -1.22 19.80 14.61
CA ARG A 101 -0.49 18.54 14.81
C ARG A 101 -0.20 18.28 16.29
N VAL A 102 0.28 19.29 17.02
CA VAL A 102 0.50 19.21 18.46
C VAL A 102 -0.80 18.95 19.22
N LYS A 103 -1.91 19.60 18.84
CA LYS A 103 -3.24 19.36 19.44
C LYS A 103 -3.70 17.91 19.22
N THR A 104 -3.55 17.37 18.01
CA THR A 104 -3.91 15.97 17.70
C THR A 104 -3.06 14.97 18.48
N ALA A 105 -1.75 15.20 18.57
CA ALA A 105 -0.85 14.38 19.37
C ALA A 105 -1.22 14.42 20.86
N ARG A 106 -1.55 15.61 21.40
CA ARG A 106 -2.04 15.76 22.79
C ARG A 106 -3.38 15.08 23.04
N ALA A 107 -4.34 15.19 22.12
CA ALA A 107 -5.64 14.53 22.27
C ALA A 107 -5.49 13.00 22.28
N THR A 108 -4.58 12.47 21.46
CA THR A 108 -4.26 11.04 21.45
C THR A 108 -3.56 10.61 22.73
N TYR A 109 -2.65 11.44 23.27
CA TYR A 109 -2.05 11.23 24.59
C TYR A 109 -3.09 11.19 25.71
N ILE A 110 -3.96 12.20 25.81
CA ILE A 110 -5.00 12.28 26.87
C ILE A 110 -5.90 11.05 26.82
N HIS A 111 -6.37 10.66 25.63
CA HIS A 111 -7.21 9.49 25.47
C HIS A 111 -6.52 8.19 25.92
N ARG A 112 -5.21 8.04 25.66
CA ARG A 112 -4.43 6.89 26.17
C ARG A 112 -4.23 6.96 27.68
N SER A 113 -3.90 8.13 28.23
CA SER A 113 -3.68 8.29 29.68
C SER A 113 -4.96 8.14 30.50
N GLU A 114 -6.14 8.40 29.93
CA GLU A 114 -7.44 8.14 30.57
C GLU A 114 -7.86 6.67 30.50
N THR A 115 -7.37 5.91 29.51
CA THR A 115 -7.66 4.47 29.36
C THR A 115 -6.68 3.56 30.12
N LEU A 116 -5.49 4.05 30.47
CA LEU A 116 -4.44 3.29 31.18
C LEU A 116 -4.66 3.05 32.69
N PRO A 117 -5.37 3.87 33.50
CA PRO A 117 -5.51 3.62 34.95
C PRO A 117 -6.46 2.48 35.30
N LEU A 118 -7.16 1.88 34.32
CA LEU A 118 -8.12 0.79 34.51
C LEU A 118 -7.48 -0.61 34.45
N LEU A 119 -6.15 -0.71 34.27
CA LEU A 119 -5.45 -2.00 34.10
C LEU A 119 -4.43 -2.32 35.21
N ASP A 120 -4.23 -1.43 36.19
CA ASP A 120 -3.29 -1.62 37.31
C ASP A 120 -3.97 -2.09 38.60
N GLU A 121 -5.00 -2.95 38.51
CA GLU A 121 -5.29 -3.85 39.63
C GLU A 121 -4.35 -5.06 39.52
N PRO A 122 -3.73 -5.53 40.63
CA PRO A 122 -2.84 -6.68 40.58
C PRO A 122 -3.63 -7.92 40.14
N ALA A 123 -3.57 -8.22 38.84
CA ALA A 123 -4.30 -9.31 38.24
C ALA A 123 -3.89 -10.64 38.88
N VAL A 124 -4.88 -11.31 39.47
CA VAL A 124 -4.78 -12.66 40.00
C VAL A 124 -4.13 -13.57 38.96
N PRO A 125 -3.04 -14.29 39.29
CA PRO A 125 -2.34 -15.13 38.33
C PRO A 125 -3.16 -16.41 38.12
N ASN A 126 -4.06 -16.42 37.13
CA ASN A 126 -4.53 -17.62 36.41
C ASN A 126 -5.73 -17.42 35.46
N ALA A 127 -6.26 -16.22 35.26
CA ALA A 127 -7.16 -16.01 34.13
C ALA A 127 -6.31 -15.92 32.86
N ALA A 128 -6.31 -16.95 32.02
CA ALA A 128 -5.70 -16.90 30.70
C ALA A 128 -6.32 -15.72 29.92
N ASP A 129 -5.59 -14.61 29.81
CA ASP A 129 -6.09 -13.43 29.12
C ASP A 129 -6.42 -13.84 27.67
N PRO A 130 -7.70 -13.76 27.26
CA PRO A 130 -8.11 -14.15 25.91
C PRO A 130 -7.40 -13.30 24.84
N ARG A 131 -6.98 -12.08 25.18
CA ARG A 131 -6.23 -11.21 24.27
C ARG A 131 -4.78 -11.67 24.11
N LEU A 132 -4.11 -12.08 25.18
CA LEU A 132 -2.76 -12.65 25.09
C LEU A 132 -2.77 -13.97 24.32
N THR A 133 -3.82 -14.77 24.51
CA THR A 133 -4.02 -16.01 23.76
C THR A 133 -4.24 -15.75 22.26
N ALA A 134 -5.09 -14.76 21.92
CA ALA A 134 -5.32 -14.35 20.54
C ALA A 134 -4.06 -13.78 19.88
N LEU A 135 -3.24 -13.03 20.63
CA LEU A 135 -1.97 -12.49 20.15
C LEU A 135 -0.95 -13.59 19.87
N ALA A 136 -0.83 -14.57 20.77
CA ALA A 136 0.04 -15.74 20.55
C ALA A 136 -0.39 -16.53 19.31
N ALA A 137 -1.69 -16.73 19.11
CA ALA A 137 -2.23 -17.38 17.92
C ALA A 137 -1.99 -16.54 16.64
N LEU A 138 -2.10 -15.21 16.70
CA LEU A 138 -1.78 -14.33 15.57
C LEU A 138 -0.30 -14.42 15.19
N ARG A 139 0.58 -14.42 16.19
CA ARG A 139 2.02 -14.61 16.00
C ARG A 139 2.31 -15.93 15.30
N LEU A 140 1.79 -17.05 15.81
CA LEU A 140 1.98 -18.37 15.20
C LEU A 140 1.43 -18.43 13.77
N LEU A 141 0.30 -17.77 13.50
CA LEU A 141 -0.25 -17.67 12.16
C LEU A 141 0.65 -16.88 11.20
N VAL A 142 1.23 -15.76 11.67
CA VAL A 142 2.18 -14.96 10.89
C VAL A 142 3.46 -15.76 10.65
N GLU A 143 4.03 -16.38 11.68
CA GLU A 143 5.28 -17.15 11.57
C GLU A 143 5.10 -18.38 10.68
N SER A 144 3.96 -19.08 10.76
CA SER A 144 3.68 -20.22 9.87
C SER A 144 3.50 -19.83 8.40
N ARG A 145 2.99 -18.63 8.11
CA ARG A 145 2.74 -18.15 6.73
C ARG A 145 3.91 -17.38 6.12
N LEU A 146 4.61 -16.61 6.93
CA LEU A 146 5.66 -15.67 6.53
C LEU A 146 7.03 -16.05 7.13
N GLY A 147 7.14 -17.14 7.86
CA GLY A 147 8.38 -17.60 8.50
C GLY A 147 8.66 -16.94 9.85
N ASP A 148 9.51 -17.61 10.64
CA ASP A 148 9.78 -17.33 12.06
C ASP A 148 10.26 -15.89 12.33
N ALA A 149 10.92 -15.25 11.37
CA ALA A 149 11.41 -13.87 11.50
C ALA A 149 10.39 -12.78 11.11
N ALA A 150 9.27 -13.15 10.49
CA ALA A 150 8.30 -12.17 10.00
C ALA A 150 7.55 -11.46 11.13
N TRP A 151 7.24 -12.16 12.23
CA TRP A 151 6.59 -11.52 13.37
C TRP A 151 7.48 -10.46 14.01
N ALA A 152 8.78 -10.72 14.16
CA ALA A 152 9.72 -9.73 14.69
C ALA A 152 9.76 -8.47 13.81
N THR A 153 9.73 -8.66 12.49
CA THR A 153 9.71 -7.57 11.50
C THR A 153 8.42 -6.75 11.59
N ILE A 154 7.26 -7.40 11.71
CA ILE A 154 5.96 -6.74 11.89
C ILE A 154 5.88 -6.04 13.25
N ALA A 155 6.33 -6.67 14.33
CA ALA A 155 6.34 -6.10 15.67
C ALA A 155 7.21 -4.84 15.72
N GLU A 156 8.39 -4.87 15.09
CA GLU A 156 9.27 -3.72 14.99
C GLU A 156 8.66 -2.59 14.14
N ALA A 157 7.95 -2.92 13.06
CA ALA A 157 7.23 -1.94 12.27
C ALA A 157 6.03 -1.34 13.00
N ILE A 158 5.28 -2.16 13.76
CA ILE A 158 4.21 -1.67 14.64
C ILE A 158 4.81 -0.69 15.67
N ARG A 159 5.95 -1.04 16.27
CA ARG A 159 6.68 -0.19 17.24
C ARG A 159 7.10 1.16 16.64
N ARG A 160 7.49 1.17 15.35
CA ARG A 160 7.92 2.38 14.64
C ARG A 160 6.76 3.17 14.01
N ASN A 161 5.64 2.51 13.72
CA ASN A 161 4.52 3.07 12.97
C ASN A 161 3.18 2.68 13.63
N HIS A 162 2.76 3.47 14.62
CA HIS A 162 1.51 3.26 15.37
C HIS A 162 0.29 3.95 14.73
N SER A 163 0.13 3.82 13.41
CA SER A 163 -1.03 4.42 12.72
C SER A 163 -2.36 3.91 13.29
N PRO A 164 -3.41 4.76 13.37
CA PRO A 164 -4.75 4.33 13.83
C PRO A 164 -5.30 3.18 12.99
N GLY A 165 -4.98 3.17 11.69
CA GLY A 165 -5.37 2.12 10.78
C GLY A 165 -4.73 0.76 11.09
N LEU A 166 -3.42 0.73 11.33
CA LEU A 166 -2.73 -0.51 11.70
C LEU A 166 -3.25 -1.06 13.03
N ARG A 167 -3.56 -0.18 13.99
CA ARG A 167 -4.20 -0.58 15.25
C ARG A 167 -5.59 -1.20 15.05
N ALA A 168 -6.41 -0.62 14.18
CA ALA A 168 -7.72 -1.17 13.84
C ALA A 168 -7.61 -2.55 13.16
N ASP A 169 -6.64 -2.73 12.25
CA ASP A 169 -6.44 -4.01 11.56
C ASP A 169 -5.91 -5.10 12.50
N VAL A 170 -5.01 -4.76 13.41
CA VAL A 170 -4.53 -5.69 14.45
C VAL A 170 -5.67 -6.04 15.42
N ALA A 171 -6.46 -5.07 15.86
CA ALA A 171 -7.62 -5.32 16.71
C ALA A 171 -8.65 -6.23 16.01
N ALA A 172 -8.98 -5.95 14.75
CA ALA A 172 -9.88 -6.78 13.96
C ALA A 172 -9.34 -8.21 13.76
N ALA A 173 -8.01 -8.38 13.63
CA ALA A 173 -7.38 -9.69 13.54
C ALA A 173 -7.46 -10.47 14.86
N LEU A 174 -7.25 -9.78 16.00
CA LEU A 174 -7.40 -10.38 17.33
C LEU A 174 -8.85 -10.78 17.60
N ASP A 175 -9.81 -9.93 17.24
CA ASP A 175 -11.25 -10.24 17.39
C ASP A 175 -11.67 -11.41 16.50
N ALA A 176 -11.14 -11.50 15.28
CA ALA A 176 -11.36 -12.63 14.40
C ALA A 176 -10.87 -13.94 15.03
N ILE A 177 -9.64 -13.96 15.57
CA ILE A 177 -9.08 -15.13 16.26
C ILE A 177 -9.89 -15.50 17.49
N ALA A 178 -10.24 -14.52 18.33
CA ALA A 178 -11.06 -14.75 19.52
C ALA A 178 -12.43 -15.33 19.17
N SER A 179 -12.94 -15.01 17.98
CA SER A 179 -14.19 -15.56 17.42
C SER A 179 -14.01 -16.89 16.66
N GLY A 180 -12.81 -17.51 16.68
CA GLY A 180 -12.51 -18.73 15.93
C GLY A 180 -12.42 -18.56 14.41
N ARG A 181 -12.33 -17.33 13.90
CA ARG A 181 -12.18 -17.00 12.48
C ARG A 181 -10.71 -16.84 12.12
N THR A 182 -10.35 -17.15 10.87
CA THR A 182 -8.98 -16.92 10.37
C THR A 182 -8.81 -15.45 9.96
N PRO A 183 -7.92 -14.68 10.59
CA PRO A 183 -7.69 -13.28 10.23
C PRO A 183 -6.89 -13.16 8.92
N SER A 184 -7.08 -12.03 8.23
CA SER A 184 -6.29 -11.68 7.04
C SER A 184 -4.97 -11.04 7.45
N THR A 185 -3.88 -11.80 7.37
CA THR A 185 -2.50 -11.30 7.60
C THR A 185 -2.08 -10.22 6.59
N ARG A 186 -2.73 -10.20 5.42
CA ARG A 186 -2.46 -9.24 4.33
C ARG A 186 -2.74 -7.78 4.72
N ALA A 187 -3.79 -7.53 5.49
CA ALA A 187 -4.15 -6.17 5.89
C ALA A 187 -3.07 -5.55 6.79
N ILE A 188 -2.60 -6.33 7.78
CA ILE A 188 -1.54 -5.94 8.71
C ILE A 188 -0.24 -5.67 7.94
N VAL A 189 0.19 -6.63 7.13
CA VAL A 189 1.42 -6.55 6.32
C VAL A 189 1.45 -5.31 5.43
N ARG A 190 0.36 -5.05 4.69
CA ARG A 190 0.26 -3.92 3.76
C ARG A 190 0.39 -2.58 4.48
N ARG A 191 -0.15 -2.49 5.70
CA ARG A 191 -0.23 -1.24 6.46
C ARG A 191 0.99 -0.98 7.34
N CYS A 192 1.81 -1.99 7.59
CA CYS A 192 3.12 -1.81 8.20
C CYS A 192 4.11 -1.08 7.27
N HIS A 193 3.84 -0.97 5.96
CA HIS A 193 4.67 -0.27 4.97
C HIS A 193 6.18 -0.64 5.07
N ILE A 194 6.47 -1.91 5.34
CA ILE A 194 7.84 -2.41 5.51
C ILE A 194 8.42 -2.71 4.14
N ASP A 195 9.67 -2.33 3.90
CA ASP A 195 10.44 -2.93 2.81
C ASP A 195 10.76 -4.38 3.17
N TRP A 196 10.00 -5.31 2.58
CA TRP A 196 10.17 -6.74 2.82
C TRP A 196 11.36 -7.34 2.06
N ARG A 197 12.01 -6.58 1.16
CA ARG A 197 13.11 -7.11 0.31
C ARG A 197 14.28 -7.66 1.12
N PRO A 198 14.77 -7.01 2.20
CA PRO A 198 15.86 -7.56 3.01
C PRO A 198 15.49 -8.89 3.66
N TRP A 199 14.25 -9.04 4.16
CA TRP A 199 13.75 -10.30 4.71
C TRP A 199 13.67 -11.40 3.63
N ALA A 200 13.16 -11.05 2.45
CA ALA A 200 13.03 -11.99 1.34
C ALA A 200 14.39 -12.48 0.84
N LEU A 201 15.35 -11.56 0.70
CA LEU A 201 16.73 -11.86 0.33
C LEU A 201 17.39 -12.76 1.38
N ALA A 202 17.26 -12.43 2.68
CA ALA A 202 17.83 -13.24 3.76
C ALA A 202 17.29 -14.68 3.76
N ARG A 203 16.00 -14.88 3.41
CA ARG A 203 15.42 -16.22 3.26
C ARG A 203 15.99 -16.96 2.06
N LEU A 204 16.08 -16.30 0.91
CA LEU A 204 16.67 -16.87 -0.30
C LEU A 204 18.15 -17.23 -0.09
N ASP A 205 18.89 -16.38 0.64
CA ASP A 205 20.28 -16.62 1.04
C ASP A 205 20.40 -17.80 2.02
N ALA A 206 19.43 -17.95 2.94
CA ALA A 206 19.33 -19.10 3.85
C ALA A 206 18.77 -20.38 3.20
N GLY A 207 18.52 -20.38 1.88
CA GLY A 207 17.95 -21.53 1.16
C GLY A 207 16.48 -21.83 1.50
N GLN A 208 15.81 -20.91 2.20
CA GLN A 208 14.42 -21.04 2.59
C GLN A 208 13.48 -20.57 1.47
N GLN A 209 12.35 -21.25 1.29
CA GLN A 209 11.39 -20.94 0.22
C GLN A 209 10.80 -19.52 0.37
N LEU A 210 10.48 -18.90 -0.77
CA LEU A 210 9.60 -17.74 -0.88
C LEU A 210 8.42 -18.10 -1.78
N GLN A 211 7.25 -18.35 -1.19
CA GLN A 211 6.05 -18.68 -1.94
C GLN A 211 5.64 -17.48 -2.82
N PRO A 212 5.35 -17.66 -4.13
CA PRO A 212 5.01 -16.54 -5.02
C PRO A 212 3.78 -15.76 -4.57
N THR A 213 2.81 -16.40 -3.92
CA THR A 213 1.65 -15.72 -3.31
C THR A 213 2.07 -14.82 -2.16
N THR A 214 3.01 -15.26 -1.34
CA THR A 214 3.60 -14.47 -0.26
C THR A 214 4.42 -13.31 -0.82
N ALA A 215 5.20 -13.54 -1.88
CA ALA A 215 5.93 -12.47 -2.57
C ALA A 215 4.97 -11.40 -3.14
N ALA A 216 3.88 -11.81 -3.79
CA ALA A 216 2.84 -10.92 -4.29
C ALA A 216 2.12 -10.16 -3.16
N GLU A 217 1.76 -10.85 -2.07
CA GLU A 217 1.10 -10.23 -0.91
C GLU A 217 1.97 -9.20 -0.20
N LEU A 218 3.29 -9.42 -0.18
CA LEU A 218 4.27 -8.52 0.41
C LEU A 218 4.70 -7.39 -0.54
N GLY A 219 4.21 -7.36 -1.79
CA GLY A 219 4.62 -6.37 -2.80
C GLY A 219 6.11 -6.50 -3.17
N LEU A 220 6.68 -7.69 -3.02
CA LEU A 220 8.06 -7.97 -3.37
C LEU A 220 8.19 -8.08 -4.88
N PHE A 221 9.14 -7.33 -5.45
CA PHE A 221 9.42 -7.35 -6.89
C PHE A 221 8.15 -7.20 -7.73
N THR A 222 7.28 -6.23 -7.40
CA THR A 222 5.94 -6.07 -8.02
C THR A 222 5.94 -6.25 -9.53
N THR A 223 6.87 -5.60 -10.24
CA THR A 223 7.01 -5.75 -11.70
C THR A 223 7.46 -7.14 -12.14
N LEU A 224 8.31 -7.81 -11.37
CA LEU A 224 8.84 -9.14 -11.68
C LEU A 224 7.84 -10.25 -11.32
N VAL A 225 7.10 -10.12 -10.22
CA VAL A 225 6.03 -11.04 -9.81
C VAL A 225 4.82 -10.89 -10.72
N GLU A 226 4.46 -9.67 -11.10
CA GLU A 226 3.40 -9.41 -12.08
C GLU A 226 3.80 -9.96 -13.47
N ALA A 227 5.03 -9.70 -13.93
CA ALA A 227 5.54 -10.28 -15.18
C ALA A 227 5.59 -11.81 -15.12
N THR A 228 6.05 -12.40 -14.02
CA THR A 228 6.11 -13.86 -13.83
C THR A 228 4.72 -14.49 -13.79
N SER A 229 3.77 -13.84 -13.11
CA SER A 229 2.39 -14.33 -13.04
C SER A 229 1.71 -14.26 -14.40
N THR A 230 1.86 -13.13 -15.11
CA THR A 230 1.33 -12.95 -16.48
C THR A 230 1.96 -13.92 -17.47
N LEU A 231 3.29 -14.08 -17.43
CA LEU A 231 4.00 -15.03 -18.31
C LEU A 231 3.66 -16.49 -17.99
N ALA A 232 3.48 -16.84 -16.72
CA ALA A 232 3.06 -18.19 -16.33
C ALA A 232 1.61 -18.48 -16.72
N VAL A 233 0.70 -17.50 -16.62
CA VAL A 233 -0.67 -17.62 -17.14
C VAL A 233 -0.66 -17.81 -18.65
N TRP A 234 0.03 -16.95 -19.39
CA TRP A 234 0.19 -17.08 -20.85
C TRP A 234 0.80 -18.43 -21.23
N TRP A 235 1.84 -18.89 -20.52
CA TRP A 235 2.48 -20.18 -20.76
C TRP A 235 1.52 -21.35 -20.56
N VAL A 236 0.69 -21.32 -19.50
CA VAL A 236 -0.37 -22.32 -19.26
C VAL A 236 -1.42 -22.29 -20.37
N GLU A 237 -1.87 -21.10 -20.78
CA GLU A 237 -2.85 -20.92 -21.85
C GLU A 237 -2.35 -21.48 -23.19
N GLN A 238 -1.10 -21.17 -23.57
CA GLN A 238 -0.48 -21.68 -24.78
C GLN A 238 -0.38 -23.21 -24.76
N ARG A 239 0.14 -23.79 -23.67
CA ARG A 239 0.25 -25.26 -23.57
C ARG A 239 -1.12 -25.93 -23.63
N SER A 240 -2.12 -25.35 -22.97
CA SER A 240 -3.50 -25.86 -23.06
C SER A 240 -4.07 -25.76 -24.47
N ALA A 241 -3.82 -24.66 -25.21
CA ALA A 241 -4.30 -24.48 -26.57
C ALA A 241 -3.68 -25.50 -27.54
N PHE A 242 -2.44 -25.92 -27.30
CA PHE A 242 -1.74 -26.94 -28.10
C PHE A 242 -1.90 -28.37 -27.56
N GLY A 243 -2.79 -28.61 -26.60
CA GLY A 243 -3.00 -29.94 -26.01
C GLY A 243 -1.78 -30.51 -25.27
N GLN A 244 -0.83 -29.65 -24.92
CA GLN A 244 0.40 -30.04 -24.23
C GLN A 244 0.15 -30.13 -22.73
N GLN A 245 0.63 -31.21 -22.11
CA GLN A 245 0.58 -31.36 -20.66
C GLN A 245 1.42 -30.26 -19.99
N PHE A 246 0.89 -29.67 -18.92
CA PHE A 246 1.60 -28.74 -18.05
C PHE A 246 1.52 -29.23 -16.60
N GLY A 247 2.61 -29.03 -15.85
CA GLY A 247 2.72 -29.47 -14.47
C GLY A 247 3.92 -28.81 -13.78
N PRO A 248 4.10 -28.99 -12.46
CA PRO A 248 5.12 -28.27 -11.69
C PRO A 248 6.53 -28.45 -12.24
N GLY A 249 6.87 -29.66 -12.69
CA GLY A 249 8.17 -29.92 -13.33
C GLY A 249 8.36 -29.14 -14.63
N ALA A 250 7.34 -29.08 -15.49
CA ALA A 250 7.42 -28.34 -16.75
C ALA A 250 7.50 -26.83 -16.53
N LEU A 251 6.83 -26.30 -15.50
CA LEU A 251 6.92 -24.89 -15.14
C LEU A 251 8.29 -24.56 -14.49
N ALA A 252 8.82 -25.44 -13.64
CA ALA A 252 10.17 -25.27 -13.09
C ALA A 252 11.25 -25.24 -14.20
N THR A 253 11.14 -26.14 -15.18
CA THR A 253 12.07 -26.22 -16.33
C THR A 253 11.93 -25.05 -17.30
N SER A 254 10.80 -24.32 -17.29
CA SER A 254 10.62 -23.14 -18.13
C SER A 254 11.46 -21.93 -17.73
N GLY A 255 12.09 -21.95 -16.54
CA GLY A 255 12.87 -20.85 -15.99
C GLY A 255 12.02 -19.71 -15.39
N LEU A 256 10.69 -19.76 -15.54
CA LEU A 256 9.78 -18.71 -15.04
C LEU A 256 9.82 -18.54 -13.51
N VAL A 257 10.26 -19.55 -12.76
CA VAL A 257 10.34 -19.52 -11.29
C VAL A 257 11.77 -19.47 -10.75
N ASP A 258 12.78 -19.22 -11.60
CA ASP A 258 14.19 -19.25 -11.19
C ASP A 258 14.54 -18.19 -10.14
N HIS A 259 13.90 -17.03 -10.20
CA HIS A 259 14.08 -15.95 -9.22
C HIS A 259 13.38 -16.24 -7.88
N LEU A 260 12.57 -17.30 -7.79
CA LEU A 260 11.83 -17.69 -6.57
C LEU A 260 12.56 -18.77 -5.75
N GLY A 261 13.67 -19.32 -6.24
CA GLY A 261 14.45 -20.31 -5.49
C GLY A 261 15.80 -20.64 -6.13
N ARG A 262 16.85 -20.79 -5.31
CA ARG A 262 18.22 -21.12 -5.77
C ARG A 262 18.47 -22.62 -5.97
N THR A 263 17.67 -23.48 -5.36
CA THR A 263 17.80 -24.95 -5.47
C THR A 263 16.76 -25.53 -6.41
N SER A 264 17.02 -26.72 -6.97
CA SER A 264 16.04 -27.44 -7.81
C SER A 264 14.76 -27.77 -7.03
N ALA A 265 14.89 -28.15 -5.75
CA ALA A 265 13.77 -28.42 -4.86
C ALA A 265 12.90 -27.16 -4.61
N ALA A 266 13.52 -26.03 -4.26
CA ALA A 266 12.79 -24.77 -4.02
C ALA A 266 12.06 -24.28 -5.28
N ARG A 267 12.64 -24.47 -6.47
CA ARG A 267 12.00 -24.13 -7.75
C ARG A 267 10.81 -25.03 -8.07
N ALA A 268 10.91 -26.33 -7.83
CA ALA A 268 9.81 -27.28 -8.03
C ALA A 268 8.60 -26.97 -7.11
N GLU A 269 8.88 -26.60 -5.86
CA GLU A 269 7.85 -26.18 -4.91
C GLU A 269 7.23 -24.83 -5.27
N ALA A 270 8.04 -23.84 -5.68
CA ALA A 270 7.54 -22.54 -6.16
C ALA A 270 6.66 -22.71 -7.42
N ALA A 271 7.05 -23.58 -8.35
CA ALA A 271 6.25 -23.93 -9.52
C ALA A 271 4.91 -24.58 -9.13
N THR A 272 4.91 -25.44 -8.11
CA THR A 272 3.69 -26.06 -7.58
C THR A 272 2.76 -24.99 -6.99
N GLY A 273 3.28 -24.08 -6.17
CA GLY A 273 2.51 -22.98 -5.58
C GLY A 273 1.95 -22.02 -6.63
N LEU A 274 2.74 -21.67 -7.65
CA LEU A 274 2.31 -20.80 -8.74
C LEU A 274 1.23 -21.46 -9.60
N LEU A 275 1.36 -22.75 -9.95
CA LEU A 275 0.30 -23.48 -10.65
C LEU A 275 -0.99 -23.55 -9.83
N ALA A 276 -0.90 -23.88 -8.54
CA ALA A 276 -2.08 -23.92 -7.66
C ALA A 276 -2.77 -22.56 -7.54
N TRP A 277 -2.02 -21.46 -7.62
CA TRP A 277 -2.57 -20.11 -7.65
C TRP A 277 -3.21 -19.79 -9.01
N ILE A 278 -2.56 -20.10 -10.13
CA ILE A 278 -3.11 -19.91 -11.48
C ILE A 278 -4.41 -20.72 -11.63
N THR A 279 -4.42 -21.99 -11.24
CA THR A 279 -5.61 -22.84 -11.30
C THR A 279 -6.75 -22.26 -10.46
N ARG A 280 -6.49 -21.77 -9.25
CA ARG A 280 -7.55 -21.16 -8.41
C ARG A 280 -8.11 -19.86 -8.97
N ASN A 281 -7.28 -19.01 -9.56
CA ASN A 281 -7.70 -17.67 -9.99
C ASN A 281 -8.14 -17.61 -11.47
N HIS A 282 -7.66 -18.52 -12.32
CA HIS A 282 -7.94 -18.52 -13.75
C HIS A 282 -8.85 -19.66 -14.22
N CYS A 283 -9.02 -20.76 -13.46
CA CYS A 283 -10.05 -21.75 -13.81
C CYS A 283 -11.49 -21.24 -13.60
N GLY A 284 -11.68 -20.22 -12.75
CA GLY A 284 -12.96 -19.51 -12.65
C GLY A 284 -13.36 -18.80 -13.96
N VAL A 285 -12.39 -18.39 -14.77
CA VAL A 285 -12.63 -17.73 -16.07
C VAL A 285 -13.05 -18.76 -17.13
N ARG A 286 -12.43 -19.95 -17.15
CA ARG A 286 -12.83 -21.04 -18.05
C ARG A 286 -14.22 -21.60 -17.72
N GLN A 287 -14.54 -21.81 -16.43
CA GLN A 287 -15.90 -22.22 -16.04
C GLN A 287 -16.96 -21.17 -16.35
N ALA A 288 -16.65 -19.87 -16.27
CA ALA A 288 -17.56 -18.80 -16.67
C ALA A 288 -17.79 -18.77 -18.19
N VAL A 289 -16.75 -19.01 -18.99
CA VAL A 289 -16.83 -19.08 -20.46
C VAL A 289 -17.54 -20.35 -20.93
N ASP A 290 -17.28 -21.51 -20.31
CA ASP A 290 -17.95 -22.79 -20.63
C ASP A 290 -19.42 -22.79 -20.15
N SER A 291 -19.74 -22.11 -19.04
CA SER A 291 -21.13 -21.92 -18.59
C SER A 291 -21.90 -20.93 -19.49
N ALA A 292 -21.23 -19.91 -20.03
CA ALA A 292 -21.82 -18.98 -21.00
C ALA A 292 -22.04 -19.64 -22.39
N HIS A 293 -21.15 -20.54 -22.81
CA HIS A 293 -21.31 -21.33 -24.04
C HIS A 293 -22.28 -22.50 -23.88
N GLY A 294 -22.42 -23.07 -22.67
CA GLY A 294 -23.43 -24.07 -22.34
C GLY A 294 -24.85 -23.51 -22.27
N ALA A 295 -25.01 -22.23 -21.90
CA ALA A 295 -26.31 -21.54 -21.85
C ALA A 295 -26.83 -21.12 -23.23
N THR A 296 -25.96 -20.81 -24.18
CA THR A 296 -26.34 -20.43 -25.55
C THR A 296 -26.75 -21.62 -26.43
N ALA A 297 -26.42 -22.86 -26.03
CA ALA A 297 -26.83 -24.07 -26.75
C ALA A 297 -28.29 -24.52 -26.48
N ARG A 298 -29.05 -23.85 -25.59
CA ARG A 298 -30.44 -24.23 -25.24
C ARG A 298 -31.55 -23.32 -25.75
N THR A 299 -31.25 -22.25 -26.47
CA THR A 299 -32.28 -21.49 -27.19
C THR A 299 -32.32 -21.92 -28.64
N GLY A 300 -33.02 -23.03 -28.88
CA GLY A 300 -33.31 -23.50 -30.23
C GLY A 300 -34.15 -22.47 -31.00
N CYS A 301 -33.54 -21.84 -32.00
CA CYS A 301 -34.27 -21.33 -33.16
C CYS A 301 -34.39 -22.48 -34.17
N PRO A 302 -35.60 -22.92 -34.57
CA PRO A 302 -35.74 -23.91 -35.62
C PRO A 302 -35.34 -23.31 -36.97
N ALA A 303 -34.45 -24.01 -37.68
CA ALA A 303 -34.04 -23.67 -39.04
C ALA A 303 -35.22 -23.80 -40.03
N PRO A 304 -35.34 -22.90 -41.03
CA PRO A 304 -36.36 -23.02 -42.05
C PRO A 304 -36.08 -24.20 -42.99
N LYS A 305 -37.12 -25.01 -43.25
CA LYS A 305 -37.10 -26.10 -44.24
C LYS A 305 -36.87 -25.51 -45.64
N VAL A 306 -35.73 -25.83 -46.24
CA VAL A 306 -35.51 -25.65 -47.69
C VAL A 306 -35.94 -26.95 -48.38
N SER A 307 -37.15 -26.92 -48.95
CA SER A 307 -37.64 -27.98 -49.84
C SER A 307 -37.13 -27.68 -51.25
N GLY A 308 -36.40 -28.62 -51.84
CA GLY A 308 -35.84 -28.49 -53.18
C GLY A 308 -36.90 -28.54 -54.28
N ALA A 309 -36.59 -27.90 -55.40
CA ALA A 309 -37.11 -28.24 -56.72
C ALA A 309 -36.06 -27.86 -57.78
N VAL A 310 -35.43 -28.88 -58.36
CA VAL A 310 -34.71 -28.80 -59.63
C VAL A 310 -35.74 -29.11 -60.72
N PRO A 311 -35.88 -28.28 -61.78
CA PRO A 311 -36.45 -28.73 -63.03
C PRO A 311 -35.33 -29.01 -64.03
N SER A 312 -35.20 -30.28 -64.44
CA SER A 312 -34.71 -30.61 -65.76
C SER A 312 -35.75 -30.22 -66.80
N PHE A 313 -35.37 -29.70 -67.96
CA PHE A 313 -35.93 -30.14 -69.23
C PHE A 313 -35.03 -29.66 -70.39
N ARG A 314 -34.62 -30.65 -71.20
CA ARG A 314 -34.22 -30.66 -72.62
C ARG A 314 -33.42 -29.48 -73.19
#